data_AF-A0A520B4K4-F1
#
_entry.id   AF-A0A520B4K4-F1
#
_cell.length_a   1.000
_cell.length_b   1.000
_cell.length_c   1.000
_cell.angle_alpha   90.00
_cell.angle_beta   90.00
_cell.angle_gamma   90.00
#
_symmetry.space_group_name_H-M   'P 1'
#
loop_
_entity.id
_entity.type
_entity.pdbx_description
1 polymer ?
#
loop_
_entity_poly.entity_id
_entity_poly.type
_entity_poly.pdbx_seq_one_letter_code
_entity_poly.pdbx_strand_id
1 'polypeptide(L)' 'NLENALVRIENKTYGICRETGKLIQKERLRAVPHATLSMEAKLKQS' A
#
# COMPACT_ATOMS: atom_id res chain seq x y z
N ASN A 1 -2.59 11.98 -0.02
CA ASN A 1 -1.85 12.74 1.01
C ASN A 1 -0.82 11.86 1.69
N LEU A 2 0.38 12.41 1.92
CA LEU A 2 1.47 11.76 2.64
C LEU A 2 1.12 11.46 4.12
N GLU A 3 0.27 12.26 4.74
CA GLU A 3 -0.14 12.11 6.15
C GLU A 3 -0.76 10.74 6.44
N ASN A 4 -1.57 10.23 5.51
CA ASN A 4 -2.15 8.89 5.61
C ASN A 4 -1.10 7.78 5.58
N ALA A 5 0.07 8.01 4.95
CA ALA A 5 1.15 7.03 4.96
C ALA A 5 1.78 6.95 6.35
N LEU A 6 1.99 8.09 7.01
CA LEU A 6 2.54 8.15 8.38
C LEU A 6 1.64 7.44 9.39
N VAL A 7 0.34 7.70 9.35
CA VAL A 7 -0.65 7.02 10.21
C VAL A 7 -0.63 5.50 10.00
N ARG A 8 -0.40 5.03 8.77
CA ARG A 8 -0.33 3.58 8.48
C ARG A 8 0.98 2.95 8.95
N ILE A 9 2.07 3.71 8.95
CA ILE A 9 3.35 3.28 9.53
C ILE A 9 3.20 3.10 11.04
N GLU A 10 2.57 4.05 11.72
CA GLU A 10 2.29 3.97 13.15
C GLU A 10 1.40 2.78 13.50
N ASN A 11 0.35 2.55 12.69
CA ASN A 11 -0.54 1.39 12.84
C ASN A 11 0.06 0.06 12.37
N LYS A 12 1.33 0.01 11.94
CA LYS A 12 2.00 -1.19 11.38
C LYS A 12 1.25 -1.85 10.20
N THR A 13 0.39 -1.11 9.53
CA THR A 13 -0.36 -1.57 8.33
C THR A 13 0.24 -1.04 7.03
N TYR A 14 1.35 -0.29 7.14
CA TYR A 14 2.09 0.20 5.99
C TYR A 14 2.66 -0.95 5.16
N GLY A 15 2.44 -0.90 3.85
CA GLY A 15 2.82 -2.00 2.97
C GLY A 15 1.89 -3.21 3.01
N ILE A 16 0.70 -3.12 3.63
CA ILE A 16 -0.33 -4.16 3.51
C ILE A 16 -1.41 -3.67 2.53
N CYS A 17 -1.77 -4.55 1.59
CA CYS A 17 -2.83 -4.29 0.64
C CYS A 17 -4.19 -4.30 1.33
N ARG A 18 -4.97 -3.23 1.14
CA ARG A 18 -6.31 -3.11 1.74
C ARG A 18 -7.30 -4.18 1.27
N GLU A 19 -7.19 -4.64 0.03
CA GLU A 19 -8.12 -5.64 -0.55
C GLU A 19 -7.69 -7.08 -0.29
N THR A 20 -6.40 -7.38 -0.52
CA THR A 20 -5.92 -8.76 -0.49
C THR A 20 -5.31 -9.17 0.84
N GLY A 21 -5.03 -8.22 1.73
CA GLY A 21 -4.28 -8.47 2.97
C GLY A 21 -2.82 -8.91 2.75
N LYS A 22 -2.35 -8.96 1.49
CA LYS A 22 -0.98 -9.35 1.13
C LYS A 22 0.00 -8.20 1.35
N LEU A 23 1.28 -8.55 1.51
CA LEU A 23 2.39 -7.60 1.52
C LEU A 23 2.59 -6.95 0.14
N ILE A 24 2.63 -5.61 0.12
CA ILE A 24 2.98 -4.78 -1.03
C ILE A 24 4.50 -4.83 -1.20
N GLN A 25 4.95 -5.09 -2.43
CA GLN A 25 6.38 -5.15 -2.73
C GLN A 25 7.10 -3.83 -2.41
N LYS A 26 8.30 -3.93 -1.84
CA LYS A 26 9.14 -2.79 -1.44
C LYS A 26 9.45 -1.83 -2.61
N GLU A 27 9.59 -2.35 -3.82
CA GLU A 27 9.81 -1.54 -5.02
C GLU A 27 8.64 -0.59 -5.30
N ARG A 28 7.41 -1.06 -5.12
CA ARG A 28 6.20 -0.23 -5.31
C ARG A 28 6.06 0.84 -4.23
N LEU A 29 6.44 0.53 -2.99
CA LEU A 29 6.45 1.52 -1.91
C LEU A 29 7.52 2.60 -2.14
N ARG A 30 8.66 2.26 -2.77
CA ARG A 30 9.67 3.24 -3.20
C ARG A 30 9.18 4.12 -4.34
N ALA A 31 8.49 3.56 -5.32
CA ALA A 31 7.95 4.33 -6.45
C ALA A 31 6.75 5.22 -6.03
N VAL A 32 5.87 4.68 -5.19
CA VAL A 32 4.63 5.33 -4.75
C VAL A 32 4.41 5.07 -3.26
N PRO A 33 4.92 5.93 -2.37
CA PRO A 33 4.90 5.69 -0.91
C PRO A 33 3.50 5.76 -0.29
N HIS A 34 2.54 6.35 -0.99
CA HIS A 34 1.14 6.42 -0.57
C HIS A 34 0.28 5.27 -1.14
N ALA A 35 0.88 4.29 -1.80
CA ALA A 35 0.16 3.16 -2.37
C ALA A 35 -0.51 2.29 -1.28
N THR A 36 -1.83 2.15 -1.36
CA THR A 36 -2.65 1.33 -0.45
C THR A 36 -2.97 -0.05 -1.01
N LEU A 37 -2.76 -0.24 -2.31
CA LEU A 37 -3.14 -1.43 -3.07
C LEU A 37 -1.93 -2.11 -3.70
N SER A 38 -1.93 -3.45 -3.69
CA SER A 38 -0.99 -4.27 -4.45
C SER A 38 -1.21 -4.10 -5.96
N MET A 39 -0.25 -4.56 -6.77
CA MET A 39 -0.40 -4.55 -8.23
C MET A 39 -1.61 -5.38 -8.67
N GLU A 40 -1.79 -6.56 -8.08
CA GLU A 40 -2.94 -7.44 -8.34
C GLU A 40 -4.28 -6.74 -8.06
N ALA A 41 -4.40 -6.06 -6.91
CA ALA A 41 -5.64 -5.35 -6.56
C ALA A 41 -5.91 -4.16 -7.49
N LYS A 42 -4.86 -3.41 -7.86
CA LYS A 42 -4.99 -2.31 -8.83
C LYS A 42 -5.43 -2.82 -10.21
N LEU A 43 -4.96 -3.99 -10.62
CA LEU A 43 -5.32 -4.62 -11.91
C LEU A 43 -6.73 -5.23 -11.89
N LYS A 44 -7.25 -5.62 -10.71
CA LYS A 44 -8.63 -6.09 -10.55
C LYS A 44 -9.66 -4.95 -10.51
N GLN A 45 -9.22 -3.74 -10.19
CA GLN A 45 -10.09 -2.56 -10.09
C GLN A 45 -10.37 -1.89 -11.45
N SER A 46 -9.73 -2.37 -12.53
CA SER A 46 -9.91 -1.89 -13.91
C SER A 46 -10.88 -2.73 -14.71
#